data_AF-N1WKU8-F1
#
_entry.id   AF-N1WKU8-F1
#
_cell.length_a   1.000
_cell.length_b   1.000
_cell.length_c   1.000
_cell.angle_alpha   90.00
_cell.angle_beta   90.00
_cell.angle_gamma   90.00
#
_symmetry.space_group_name_H-M   'P 1'
#
loop_
_entity.id
_entity.type
_entity.pdbx_description
1 polymer ?
#
loop_
_entity_poly.entity_id
_entity_poly.type
_entity_poly.pdbx_seq_one_letter_code
_entity_poly.pdbx_strand_id
1 'polypeptide(L)'
;MDLLLIPFYIVLLGIVVSPFLYVRFAINAKASETDSEKSELIHRREVILENLRDIKIEFDTGKLTEPEFQSISSGIVKDLEDFDEKIRTIAQNIPKDAVLQTPGSSSFVSKYCHECGFKIEIYGAKFCPSCGTKLIV
;
A
#
# COMPACT_ATOMS: atom_id res chain seq x y z
N MET A 1 -0.39 52.84 23.60
CA MET A 1 -0.81 53.05 22.19
C MET A 1 -0.52 51.82 21.32
N ASP A 2 -0.16 50.68 21.93
CA ASP A 2 0.33 49.48 21.22
C ASP A 2 -0.75 48.40 20.98
N LEU A 3 -1.91 48.52 21.63
CA LEU A 3 -3.00 47.55 21.52
C LEU A 3 -3.59 47.43 20.11
N LEU A 4 -3.46 48.49 19.29
CA LEU A 4 -3.88 48.52 17.88
C LEU A 4 -2.85 47.89 16.92
N LEU A 5 -1.58 47.78 17.32
CA LEU A 5 -0.54 47.17 16.50
C LEU A 5 -0.61 45.64 16.53
N ILE A 6 -1.07 45.06 17.64
CA ILE A 6 -1.24 43.61 17.81
C ILE A 6 -2.14 43.00 16.72
N PRO A 7 -3.39 43.48 16.48
CA PRO A 7 -4.23 42.91 15.44
C PRO A 7 -3.66 43.15 14.03
N PHE A 8 -2.96 44.27 13.81
CA PHE A 8 -2.30 44.55 12.53
C PHE A 8 -1.22 43.52 12.19
N TYR A 9 -0.37 43.15 13.16
CA TYR A 9 0.65 42.12 12.95
C TYR A 9 0.05 40.72 12.74
N ILE A 10 -1.06 40.39 13.41
CA ILE A 10 -1.76 39.10 13.20
C ILE A 10 -2.27 38.99 11.76
N VAL A 11 -2.87 40.06 11.23
CA VAL A 11 -3.36 40.09 9.84
C VAL A 11 -2.20 39.97 8.86
N LEU A 12 -1.11 40.71 9.09
CA LEU A 12 0.07 40.67 8.22
C LEU A 12 0.70 39.28 8.21
N LEU A 13 0.84 38.64 9.38
CA LEU A 13 1.34 37.27 9.49
C LEU A 13 0.40 36.26 8.81
N GLY A 14 -0.91 36.44 8.95
CA GLY A 14 -1.90 35.63 8.24
C GLY A 14 -1.75 35.72 6.72
N ILE A 15 -1.55 36.92 6.17
CA ILE A 15 -1.35 37.13 4.72
C ILE A 15 -0.06 36.45 4.24
N VAL A 16 1.02 36.50 5.02
CA VAL A 16 2.30 35.88 4.67
C VAL A 16 2.23 34.35 4.74
N VAL A 17 1.55 33.81 5.75
CA VAL A 17 1.47 32.36 6.00
C VAL A 17 0.38 31.68 5.13
N SER A 18 -0.68 32.42 4.77
CA SER A 18 -1.79 31.94 3.94
C SER A 18 -1.37 31.23 2.64
N PRO A 19 -0.52 31.80 1.76
CA PRO A 19 -0.13 31.11 0.53
C PRO A 19 0.65 29.83 0.80
N PHE A 20 1.45 29.79 1.87
CA PHE A 20 2.21 28.60 2.25
C PHE A 20 1.30 27.49 2.77
N LEU A 21 0.32 27.83 3.62
CA LEU A 21 -0.69 26.88 4.08
C LEU A 21 -1.58 26.40 2.94
N TYR A 22 -1.97 27.28 2.03
CA TYR A 22 -2.78 26.93 0.86
C TYR A 22 -2.05 25.91 -0.04
N VAL A 23 -0.77 26.17 -0.35
CA VAL A 23 0.04 25.24 -1.15
C VAL A 23 0.18 23.90 -0.44
N ARG A 24 0.49 23.90 0.87
CA ARG A 24 0.62 22.66 1.65
C ARG A 24 -0.69 21.87 1.71
N PHE A 25 -1.82 22.56 1.91
CA PHE A 25 -3.13 21.92 1.98
C PHE A 25 -3.56 21.36 0.62
N ALA A 26 -3.31 22.10 -0.47
CA ALA A 26 -3.62 21.65 -1.83
C ALA A 26 -2.82 20.41 -2.23
N ILE A 27 -1.53 20.32 -1.85
CA ILE A 27 -0.69 19.15 -2.08
C ILE A 27 -1.21 17.94 -1.28
N ASN A 28 -1.52 18.14 0.01
CA ASN A 28 -2.06 17.06 0.85
C ASN A 28 -3.43 16.56 0.37
N ALA A 29 -4.30 17.45 -0.09
CA ALA A 29 -5.61 17.07 -0.63
C ALA A 29 -5.46 16.21 -1.90
N LYS A 30 -4.56 16.59 -2.82
CA LYS A 30 -4.25 15.80 -4.01
C LYS A 30 -3.62 14.44 -3.67
N ALA A 31 -2.68 14.40 -2.73
CA ALA A 31 -2.07 13.15 -2.28
C ALA A 31 -3.10 12.18 -1.68
N SER A 32 -4.03 12.70 -0.87
CA SER A 32 -5.11 11.89 -0.26
C SER A 32 -6.06 11.30 -1.31
N GLU A 33 -6.37 12.04 -2.36
CA GLU A 33 -7.21 11.57 -3.47
C GLU A 33 -6.51 10.44 -4.25
N THR A 34 -5.23 10.64 -4.59
CA THR A 34 -4.44 9.62 -5.30
C THR A 34 -4.22 8.34 -4.47
N ASP A 35 -4.03 8.45 -3.16
CA ASP A 35 -3.93 7.28 -2.28
C ASP A 35 -5.25 6.50 -2.21
N SER A 36 -6.39 7.20 -2.21
CA SER A 36 -7.71 6.57 -2.28
C SER A 36 -7.89 5.78 -3.58
N GLU A 37 -7.61 6.38 -4.74
CA GLU A 37 -7.71 5.73 -6.05
C GLU A 37 -6.80 4.50 -6.15
N LYS A 38 -5.57 4.61 -5.66
CA LYS A 38 -4.61 3.49 -5.62
C LYS A 38 -5.12 2.34 -4.74
N SER A 39 -5.69 2.65 -3.59
CA SER A 39 -6.22 1.64 -2.67
C SER A 39 -7.38 0.83 -3.28
N GLU A 40 -8.24 1.49 -4.06
CA GLU A 40 -9.34 0.85 -4.77
C GLU A 40 -8.83 -0.14 -5.83
N LEU A 41 -7.81 0.26 -6.60
CA LEU A 41 -7.20 -0.62 -7.60
C LEU A 41 -6.52 -1.84 -6.99
N ILE A 42 -5.86 -1.68 -5.84
CA ILE A 42 -5.26 -2.79 -5.09
C ILE A 42 -6.33 -3.76 -4.61
N HIS A 43 -7.45 -3.25 -4.09
CA HIS A 43 -8.56 -4.09 -3.67
C HIS A 43 -9.16 -4.90 -4.84
N ARG A 44 -9.35 -4.27 -6.00
CA ARG A 44 -9.83 -4.97 -7.21
C ARG A 44 -8.88 -6.08 -7.64
N ARG A 45 -7.57 -5.84 -7.60
CA ARG A 45 -6.53 -6.85 -7.89
C ARG A 45 -6.64 -8.06 -6.95
N GLU A 46 -6.83 -7.83 -5.66
CA GLU A 46 -6.95 -8.91 -4.67
C GLU A 46 -8.16 -9.80 -4.96
N VAL A 47 -9.32 -9.19 -5.26
CA VAL A 47 -10.54 -9.94 -5.63
C VAL A 47 -10.31 -10.81 -6.87
N ILE A 48 -9.60 -10.31 -7.87
CA ILE A 48 -9.31 -11.05 -9.09
C ILE A 48 -8.34 -12.23 -8.81
N LEU A 49 -7.34 -12.02 -7.96
CA LEU A 49 -6.43 -13.08 -7.54
C LEU A 49 -7.13 -14.18 -6.74
N GLU A 50 -8.10 -13.82 -5.89
CA GLU A 50 -8.93 -14.79 -5.17
C GLU A 50 -9.77 -15.61 -6.15
N ASN A 51 -10.40 -14.97 -7.14
CA ASN A 51 -11.15 -15.66 -8.19
C ASN A 51 -10.26 -16.64 -8.98
N LEU A 52 -9.02 -16.26 -9.31
CA LEU A 52 -8.07 -17.17 -9.96
C LEU A 52 -7.70 -18.35 -9.06
N ARG A 53 -7.52 -18.12 -7.77
CA ARG A 53 -7.22 -19.17 -6.80
C ARG A 53 -8.36 -20.19 -6.76
N ASP A 54 -9.61 -19.72 -6.72
CA ASP A 54 -10.79 -20.58 -6.71
C ASP A 54 -10.88 -21.45 -7.97
N ILE A 55 -10.70 -20.85 -9.15
CA ILE A 55 -10.68 -21.58 -10.43
C ILE A 55 -9.56 -22.62 -10.47
N LYS A 56 -8.39 -22.29 -9.91
CA LYS A 56 -7.27 -23.23 -9.81
C LYS A 56 -7.61 -24.42 -8.91
N ILE A 57 -8.31 -24.20 -7.80
CA ILE A 57 -8.81 -25.27 -6.92
C ILE A 57 -9.83 -26.16 -7.66
N GLU A 58 -10.74 -25.56 -8.44
CA GLU A 58 -11.71 -26.33 -9.25
C GLU A 58 -11.04 -27.20 -10.32
N PHE A 59 -9.96 -26.69 -10.93
CA PHE A 59 -9.13 -27.48 -11.83
C PHE A 59 -8.39 -28.62 -11.10
N ASP A 60 -7.74 -28.33 -9.97
CA ASP A 60 -7.00 -29.34 -9.20
C ASP A 60 -7.92 -30.44 -8.62
N THR A 61 -9.19 -30.13 -8.41
CA THR A 61 -10.23 -31.10 -7.99
C THR A 61 -10.87 -31.87 -9.16
N GLY A 62 -10.46 -31.59 -10.39
CA GLY A 62 -10.91 -32.28 -11.60
C GLY A 62 -12.31 -31.89 -12.08
N LYS A 63 -12.88 -30.78 -11.57
CA LYS A 63 -14.16 -30.23 -12.06
C LYS A 63 -14.02 -29.55 -13.41
N LEU A 64 -12.86 -28.96 -13.68
CA LEU A 64 -12.54 -28.29 -14.93
C LEU A 64 -11.56 -29.14 -15.73
N THR A 65 -11.79 -29.24 -17.03
CA THR A 65 -10.82 -29.81 -17.96
C THR A 65 -9.70 -28.81 -18.27
N GLU A 66 -8.49 -29.28 -18.59
CA GLU A 66 -7.35 -28.43 -18.99
C GLU A 66 -7.71 -27.32 -20.01
N PRO A 67 -8.46 -27.60 -21.11
CA PRO A 67 -8.82 -26.56 -22.07
C PRO A 67 -9.77 -25.50 -21.49
N GLU A 68 -10.67 -25.89 -20.59
CA GLU A 68 -11.59 -24.95 -19.94
C GLU A 68 -10.85 -24.04 -18.96
N PHE A 69 -9.95 -24.60 -18.14
CA PHE A 69 -9.09 -23.83 -17.24
C PHE A 69 -8.29 -22.78 -18.00
N GLN A 70 -7.64 -23.17 -19.11
CA GLN A 70 -6.78 -22.29 -19.89
C GLN A 70 -7.57 -21.16 -20.57
N SER A 71 -8.79 -21.43 -21.04
CA SER A 71 -9.67 -20.41 -21.62
C SER A 71 -10.07 -19.35 -20.58
N ILE A 72 -10.45 -19.78 -19.37
CA ILE A 72 -10.95 -18.90 -18.31
C ILE A 72 -9.79 -18.12 -17.67
N SER A 73 -8.67 -18.78 -17.40
CA SER A 73 -7.51 -18.14 -16.75
C SER A 73 -6.85 -17.09 -17.63
N SER A 74 -6.84 -17.27 -18.95
CA SER A 74 -6.17 -16.35 -19.87
C SER A 74 -6.79 -14.94 -19.89
N GLY A 75 -8.12 -14.85 -19.82
CA GLY A 75 -8.82 -13.56 -19.72
C GLY A 75 -8.51 -12.86 -18.41
N ILE A 76 -8.51 -13.62 -17.30
CA ILE A 76 -8.28 -13.06 -15.97
C ILE A 76 -6.83 -12.61 -15.77
N VAL A 77 -5.86 -13.35 -16.34
CA VAL A 77 -4.44 -12.96 -16.32
C VAL A 77 -4.23 -11.66 -17.10
N LYS A 78 -4.92 -11.49 -18.23
CA LYS A 78 -4.88 -10.24 -19.01
C LYS A 78 -5.42 -9.06 -18.21
N ASP A 79 -6.54 -9.24 -17.52
CA ASP A 79 -7.12 -8.20 -16.66
C ASP A 79 -6.15 -7.81 -15.52
N LEU A 80 -5.45 -8.78 -14.93
CA LEU A 80 -4.43 -8.54 -13.91
C LEU A 80 -3.25 -7.70 -14.43
N GLU A 81 -2.78 -7.99 -15.65
CA GLU A 81 -1.72 -7.19 -16.30
C GLU A 81 -2.17 -5.74 -16.48
N ASP A 82 -3.38 -5.52 -16.99
CA ASP A 82 -3.95 -4.18 -17.20
C ASP A 82 -4.08 -3.40 -15.88
N PHE A 83 -4.48 -4.06 -14.78
CA PHE A 83 -4.57 -3.42 -13.47
C PHE A 83 -3.19 -3.14 -12.86
N ASP A 84 -2.24 -4.06 -13.00
CA ASP A 84 -0.86 -3.84 -12.55
C ASP A 84 -0.20 -2.66 -13.30
N GLU A 85 -0.48 -2.49 -14.59
CA GLU A 85 -0.03 -1.34 -15.37
C GLU A 85 -0.65 -0.02 -14.87
N LYS A 86 -1.96 -0.01 -14.59
CA LYS A 86 -2.65 1.17 -14.00
C LYS A 86 -2.09 1.54 -12.63
N ILE A 87 -1.79 0.56 -11.78
CA ILE A 87 -1.19 0.82 -10.47
C ILE A 87 0.22 1.40 -10.62
N ARG A 88 1.01 0.88 -11.58
CA ARG A 88 2.37 1.38 -11.85
C ARG A 88 2.37 2.82 -12.37
N THR A 89 1.47 3.14 -13.30
CA THR A 89 1.35 4.50 -13.85
C THR A 89 0.91 5.49 -12.78
N ILE A 90 -0.06 5.15 -11.93
CA ILE A 90 -0.45 6.00 -10.80
C ILE A 90 0.73 6.17 -9.82
N ALA A 91 1.44 5.09 -9.50
CA ALA A 91 2.60 5.14 -8.60
C ALA A 91 3.75 6.03 -9.11
N GLN A 92 3.93 6.15 -10.43
CA GLN A 92 4.96 6.99 -11.05
C GLN A 92 4.59 8.48 -11.08
N ASN A 93 3.30 8.82 -11.06
CA ASN A 93 2.82 10.20 -11.06
C ASN A 93 2.79 10.84 -9.66
N ILE A 94 3.11 10.08 -8.61
CA ILE A 94 3.21 10.60 -7.24
C ILE A 94 4.63 11.15 -7.03
N PRO A 95 4.81 12.45 -6.73
CA PRO A 95 6.11 12.98 -6.37
C PRO A 95 6.62 12.25 -5.11
N LYS A 96 7.81 11.65 -5.24
CA LYS A 96 8.48 10.80 -4.23
C LYS A 96 8.76 11.50 -2.88
N ASP A 97 8.49 12.80 -2.77
CA ASP A 97 8.85 13.60 -1.60
C ASP A 97 7.76 13.63 -0.50
N ALA A 98 6.63 12.95 -0.69
CA ALA A 98 5.58 12.80 0.34
C ALA A 98 5.67 11.49 1.15
N VAL A 99 6.75 10.69 1.02
CA VAL A 99 6.96 9.43 1.77
C VAL A 99 7.97 9.63 2.91
N LEU A 100 7.95 10.79 3.56
CA LEU A 100 8.66 11.03 4.80
C LEU A 100 7.71 11.70 5.79
N GLN A 101 6.86 10.88 6.40
CA GLN A 101 6.44 10.94 7.82
C GLN A 101 5.11 10.21 8.03
N THR A 102 5.18 8.89 8.22
CA THR A 102 4.24 8.20 9.11
C THR A 102 4.94 7.99 10.46
N PRO A 103 4.49 8.63 11.56
CA PRO A 103 4.97 8.31 12.89
C PRO A 103 4.18 7.09 13.38
N GLY A 104 4.71 5.89 13.16
CA GLY A 104 4.00 4.67 13.58
C GLY A 104 4.75 3.35 13.47
N SER A 105 6.03 3.32 13.08
CA SER A 105 6.80 2.08 13.17
C SER A 105 7.46 1.97 14.55
N SER A 106 6.72 1.39 15.49
CA SER A 106 7.35 0.67 16.59
C SER A 106 8.37 -0.30 15.99
N SER A 107 9.63 -0.12 16.37
CA SER A 107 10.80 -0.92 16.00
C SER A 107 10.49 -2.41 15.82
N PHE A 108 10.23 -2.83 14.58
CA PHE A 108 10.22 -4.23 14.19
C PHE A 108 11.67 -4.67 14.02
N VAL A 109 12.24 -5.31 15.04
CA VAL A 109 13.52 -6.00 14.91
C VAL A 109 13.27 -7.25 14.07
N SER A 110 13.54 -7.16 12.77
CA SER A 110 13.46 -8.29 11.84
C SER A 110 14.49 -9.35 12.25
N LYS A 111 14.04 -10.43 12.89
CA LYS A 111 14.87 -11.61 13.18
C LYS A 111 14.78 -12.58 12.00
N TYR A 112 15.90 -13.21 11.65
CA TYR A 112 15.95 -14.27 10.65
C TYR A 112 16.00 -15.63 11.35
N CYS A 113 15.41 -16.66 10.74
CA CYS A 113 15.54 -18.02 11.23
C CYS A 113 16.98 -18.52 11.01
N HIS A 114 17.58 -19.12 12.04
CA HIS A 114 18.94 -19.65 11.98
C HIS A 114 19.06 -20.91 11.10
N GLU A 115 17.95 -21.62 10.86
CA GLU A 115 17.98 -22.90 10.16
C GLU A 115 17.56 -22.78 8.68
N CYS A 116 16.51 -22.00 8.38
CA CYS A 116 16.01 -21.85 7.00
C CYS A 116 16.26 -20.47 6.38
N GLY A 117 16.80 -19.51 7.14
CA GLY A 117 17.03 -18.14 6.67
C GLY A 117 15.76 -17.33 6.42
N PHE A 118 14.58 -17.86 6.76
CA PHE A 118 13.31 -17.16 6.57
C PHE A 118 13.23 -15.91 7.45
N LYS A 119 12.81 -14.79 6.85
CA LYS A 119 12.65 -13.51 7.54
C LYS A 119 11.37 -13.52 8.37
N ILE A 120 11.50 -13.41 9.70
CA ILE A 120 10.35 -13.39 10.61
C ILE A 120 9.97 -11.94 10.87
N GLU A 121 8.85 -11.51 10.30
CA GLU A 121 8.30 -10.15 10.48
C GLU A 121 7.31 -10.07 11.65
N ILE A 122 7.06 -11.19 12.33
CA ILE A 122 6.08 -11.33 13.42
C ILE A 122 6.79 -11.28 14.77
N TYR A 123 6.39 -10.37 15.65
CA TYR A 123 6.96 -10.22 16.99
C TYR A 123 6.45 -11.34 17.93
N GLY A 124 7.36 -12.01 18.65
CA GLY A 124 7.01 -13.03 19.64
C GLY A 124 6.75 -14.44 19.12
N ALA A 125 7.04 -14.72 17.85
CA ALA A 125 6.95 -16.07 17.29
C ALA A 125 7.92 -17.03 18.01
N LYS A 126 7.41 -18.11 18.59
CA LYS A 126 8.23 -19.17 19.23
C LYS A 126 8.78 -20.18 18.21
N PHE A 127 8.17 -20.26 17.03
CA PHE A 127 8.50 -21.18 15.96
C PHE A 127 8.51 -20.44 14.62
N CYS A 128 9.35 -20.88 13.68
CA CYS A 128 9.41 -20.33 12.33
C CYS A 128 8.19 -20.79 11.52
N PRO A 129 7.46 -19.88 10.83
CA PRO A 129 6.29 -20.24 10.02
C PRO A 129 6.63 -21.01 8.74
N SER A 130 7.89 -20.97 8.29
CA SER A 130 8.32 -21.65 7.06
C SER A 130 8.90 -23.05 7.32
N CYS A 131 9.68 -23.24 8.39
CA CYS A 131 10.35 -24.52 8.68
C CYS A 131 9.89 -25.19 9.99
N GLY A 132 9.05 -24.55 10.79
CA GLY A 132 8.56 -25.09 12.07
C GLY A 132 9.58 -25.09 13.22
N THR A 133 10.83 -24.74 12.95
CA THR A 133 11.91 -24.75 13.95
C THR A 133 11.67 -23.75 15.07
N LYS A 134 11.93 -24.18 16.31
CA LYS A 134 11.87 -23.31 17.49
C LYS A 134 12.88 -22.18 17.35
N LEU A 135 12.40 -20.94 17.41
CA LEU A 135 13.26 -19.76 17.38
C LEU A 135 13.94 -19.64 18.74
N ILE A 136 15.27 -19.76 18.74
CA ILE A 136 16.11 -19.47 19.89
C ILE A 136 16.14 -17.95 19.98
N VAL A 137 15.35 -17.38 20.89
CA VAL A 137 15.20 -15.93 21.06
C VAL A 137 16.48 -15.31 21.57
#